data_AF-A0A2I0NA91-F1
#
_entry.id   AF-A0A2I0NA91-F1
#
_cell.length_a   1.000
_cell.length_b   1.000
_cell.length_c   1.000
_cell.angle_alpha   90.00
_cell.angle_beta   90.00
_cell.angle_gamma   90.00
#
_symmetry.space_group_name_H-M   'P 1'
#
loop_
_entity.id
_entity.type
_entity.pdbx_description
1 polymer ?
#
loop_
_entity_poly.entity_id
_entity_poly.type
_entity_poly.pdbx_seq_one_letter_code
_entity_poly.pdbx_strand_id
1 'polypeptide(L)' 'YKSINIEDELLQANKAINVLGGELLEVKEVVLPDTNISRSVVIIKKRLNTPKQFPRDKNQPKTSPL' A
#
# COMPACT_ATOMS: atom_id res chain seq x y z
N TYR A 1 10.41 -2.71 17.17
CA TYR A 1 9.95 -1.30 17.14
C TYR A 1 9.99 -0.78 15.69
N LYS A 2 9.11 -1.27 14.81
CA LYS A 2 8.98 -0.82 13.40
C LYS A 2 7.55 -1.04 12.90
N SER A 3 6.58 -0.58 13.70
CA SER A 3 5.15 -0.62 13.37
C SER A 3 4.58 0.77 13.61
N ILE A 4 5.22 1.81 13.07
CA ILE A 4 5.06 3.16 13.61
C ILE A 4 3.80 3.89 13.18
N ASN A 5 3.05 3.38 12.18
CA ASN A 5 1.60 3.54 12.01
C ASN A 5 1.26 3.12 10.58
N ILE A 6 0.70 1.91 10.42
CA ILE A 6 0.16 1.49 9.11
C ILE A 6 -0.93 2.46 8.64
N GLU A 7 -1.63 3.11 9.57
CA GLU A 7 -2.67 4.09 9.29
C GLU A 7 -2.15 5.31 8.53
N ASP A 8 -0.99 5.86 8.91
CA ASP A 8 -0.39 7.02 8.23
C ASP A 8 0.07 6.65 6.82
N GLU A 9 0.66 5.46 6.65
CA GLU A 9 1.05 4.94 5.34
C GLU A 9 -0.18 4.69 4.44
N LEU A 10 -1.26 4.16 5.01
CA LEU A 10 -2.52 3.95 4.29
C LEU A 10 -3.17 5.26 3.88
N LEU A 11 -3.13 6.28 4.74
CA LEU A 11 -3.69 7.60 4.43
C LEU A 11 -2.96 8.23 3.25
N GLN A 12 -1.62 8.19 3.25
CA GLN A 12 -0.81 8.66 2.13
C GLN A 12 -1.04 7.82 0.86
N ALA A 13 -1.07 6.49 1.00
CA ALA A 13 -1.25 5.57 -0.11
C ALA A 13 -2.67 5.60 -0.71
N ASN A 14 -3.69 6.04 0.03
CA ASN A 14 -5.08 6.04 -0.44
C ASN A 14 -5.24 6.79 -1.77
N LYS A 15 -4.56 7.94 -1.91
CA LYS A 15 -4.55 8.70 -3.17
C LYS A 15 -3.90 7.89 -4.29
N ALA A 16 -2.73 7.30 -4.03
CA ALA A 16 -2.01 6.47 -5.01
C ALA A 16 -2.83 5.24 -5.44
N ILE A 17 -3.48 4.56 -4.50
CA ILE A 17 -4.33 3.39 -4.74
C ILE A 17 -5.46 3.77 -5.71
N ASN A 18 -6.15 4.87 -5.45
CA ASN A 18 -7.22 5.36 -6.32
C ASN A 18 -6.71 5.79 -7.71
N VAL A 19 -5.59 6.52 -7.78
CA VAL A 19 -4.98 6.96 -9.06
C VAL A 19 -4.54 5.77 -9.92
N LEU A 20 -4.05 4.72 -9.29
CA LEU A 20 -3.70 3.48 -9.96
C LEU A 20 -4.93 2.62 -10.29
N GLY A 21 -6.14 2.98 -9.89
CA GLY A 21 -7.37 2.23 -10.14
C GLY A 21 -7.59 1.04 -9.20
N GLY A 22 -6.90 1.03 -8.06
CA GLY A 22 -7.14 0.09 -6.96
C GLY A 22 -8.11 0.65 -5.92
N GLU A 23 -8.56 -0.22 -5.02
CA GLU A 23 -9.39 0.09 -3.87
C GLU A 23 -8.88 -0.72 -2.67
N LEU A 24 -8.73 -0.09 -1.51
CA LEU A 24 -8.34 -0.77 -0.27
C LEU A 24 -9.50 -1.66 0.20
N LEU A 25 -9.31 -2.98 0.24
CA LEU A 25 -10.31 -3.91 0.74
C LEU A 25 -10.20 -4.10 2.25
N GLU A 26 -9.02 -4.46 2.72
CA GLU A 26 -8.82 -4.90 4.10
C GLU A 26 -7.35 -4.79 4.49
N VAL A 27 -7.10 -4.56 5.77
CA VAL A 27 -5.78 -4.57 6.39
C VAL A 27 -5.84 -5.63 7.49
N LYS A 28 -5.11 -6.73 7.31
CA LYS A 28 -5.05 -7.82 8.28
C LYS A 28 -3.77 -7.74 9.09
N GLU A 29 -3.91 -7.62 10.40
CA GLU A 29 -2.77 -7.79 11.30
C GLU A 29 -2.58 -9.26 11.61
N VAL A 30 -1.41 -9.78 11.26
CA VAL A 30 -1.04 -11.18 11.45
C VAL A 30 0.17 -11.22 12.36
N VAL A 31 0.08 -12.04 13.41
CA VAL A 31 1.23 -12.36 14.26
C VAL A 31 1.90 -13.59 13.67
N LEU A 32 3.21 -13.49 13.41
CA LEU A 32 3.99 -14.61 12.91
C LEU A 32 4.03 -15.72 13.98
N PRO A 33 3.68 -16.96 13.63
CA PRO A 33 3.73 -18.08 14.58
C PRO A 33 5.15 -18.20 15.16
N ASP A 34 5.23 -18.59 16.43
CA ASP A 34 6.48 -18.76 17.18
C ASP A 34 7.30 -17.47 17.42
N THR A 35 6.73 -16.29 17.12
CA THR A 35 7.37 -14.99 17.38
C THR A 35 6.37 -13.95 17.89
N ASN A 36 6.84 -12.96 18.65
CA ASN A 36 6.03 -11.78 19.02
C ASN A 36 6.05 -10.68 17.95
N ILE A 37 6.23 -11.05 16.67
CA ILE A 37 6.34 -10.10 15.56
C ILE A 37 4.98 -9.98 14.88
N SER A 38 4.34 -8.82 14.99
CA SER A 38 3.15 -8.46 14.21
C SER A 38 3.55 -7.91 12.82
N ARG A 39 2.75 -8.27 11.81
CA ARG A 39 2.85 -7.81 10.43
C ARG A 39 1.47 -7.39 9.93
N SER A 40 1.40 -6.31 9.16
CA SER A 40 0.16 -5.87 8.53
C SER A 40 0.16 -6.31 7.06
N VAL A 41 -0.89 -7.00 6.64
CA VAL A 41 -1.14 -7.44 5.27
C VAL A 41 -2.22 -6.56 4.67
N VAL A 42 -1.87 -5.76 3.68
CA VAL A 42 -2.78 -4.83 3.00
C VAL A 42 -3.30 -5.47 1.72
N ILE A 43 -4.62 -5.63 1.62
CA ILE A 43 -5.29 -6.23 0.45
C ILE A 43 -5.89 -5.10 -0.39
N ILE A 44 -5.42 -4.98 -1.64
CA ILE A 44 -5.89 -3.97 -2.59
C ILE A 44 -6.58 -4.67 -3.76
N LYS A 45 -7.85 -4.37 -3.99
CA LYS A 45 -8.60 -4.88 -5.15
C LYS A 45 -8.37 -3.99 -6.35
N LYS A 46 -8.19 -4.60 -7.51
CA LYS A 46 -8.17 -3.87 -8.78
C LYS A 46 -9.60 -3.62 -9.24
N ARG A 47 -10.04 -2.35 -9.26
CA ARG A 47 -11.38 -1.96 -9.72
C ARG A 47 -11.36 -1.44 -11.15
N LEU A 48 -10.33 -0.69 -11.52
CA LEU A 48 -10.18 -0.04 -12.82
C LEU A 48 -8.82 -0.36 -13.45
N ASN A 49 -8.72 -0.27 -14.78
CA ASN A 49 -7.44 -0.38 -15.48
C ASN A 49 -6.48 0.72 -14.99
N THR A 50 -5.20 0.34 -14.78
CA THR A 50 -4.17 1.34 -14.47
C THR A 50 -4.02 2.30 -15.65
N PRO A 51 -4.00 3.63 -15.43
CA PRO A 51 -3.71 4.58 -16.50
C PRO A 51 -2.37 4.29 -17.17
N LYS A 52 -2.28 4.50 -18.50
CA LYS A 52 -1.07 4.19 -19.31
C LYS A 52 0.18 4.95 -18.88
N GLN A 53 0.03 6.06 -18.14
CA GLN A 53 1.13 6.84 -17.58
C GLN A 53 1.85 6.15 -16.41
N PHE A 54 1.37 4.99 -15.97
CA PHE A 54 1.96 4.20 -14.90
C PHE A 54 2.39 2.81 -15.38
N PRO A 55 3.50 2.27 -14.85
CA PRO A 55 4.41 2.89 -13.89
C PRO A 55 5.19 4.06 -14.51
N ARG A 56 5.48 5.09 -13.71
CA ARG A 56 6.37 6.20 -14.12
C ARG A 56 7.81 5.68 -14.30
N ASP A 57 8.71 6.50 -14.84
CA ASP A 57 10.13 6.15 -15.00
C ASP A 57 10.71 5.54 -13.73
N LYS A 58 11.63 4.58 -13.88
CA LYS A 58 12.14 3.67 -12.82
C LYS A 58 12.46 4.34 -11.47
N ASN A 59 12.88 5.60 -11.46
CA ASN A 59 13.24 6.33 -10.24
C ASN A 59 12.09 7.13 -9.63
N GLN A 60 11.10 7.55 -10.42
CA GLN A 60 10.02 8.45 -9.99
C GLN A 60 9.09 7.87 -8.90
N PRO A 61 8.73 6.57 -8.91
CA PRO A 61 7.98 5.97 -7.81
C PRO A 61 8.67 6.09 -6.44
N LYS A 62 10.01 6.12 -6.44
CA LYS A 62 10.82 6.26 -5.21
C LYS A 62 11.09 7.72 -4.84
N THR A 63 11.39 8.58 -5.82
CA THR A 63 11.81 9.96 -5.56
C THR A 63 10.65 10.95 -5.44
N SER A 64 9.47 10.62 -5.98
CA SER A 64 8.27 11.46 -5.91
C SER A 64 7.04 10.56 -5.77
N PRO A 65 6.76 10.02 -4.57
CA PRO A 65 5.59 9.16 -4.35
C PRO A 65 4.27 9.90 -4.61
N LEU A 66 3.20 9.12 -4.86
CA LEU A 66 1.86 9.61 -5.17
C LEU A 66 1.01 9.79 -3.91
#